data_AF-A0A645A6Z0-F1
#
_entry.id   AF-A0A645A6Z0-F1
#
_cell.length_a   1.000
_cell.length_b   1.000
_cell.length_c   1.000
_cell.angle_alpha   90.00
_cell.angle_beta   90.00
_cell.angle_gamma   90.00
#
_symmetry.space_group_name_H-M   'P 1'
#
loop_
_entity.id
_entity.type
_entity.pdbx_description
1 polymer ?
#
loop_
_entity_poly.entity_id
_entity_poly.type
_entity_poly.pdbx_seq_one_letter_code
_entity_poly.pdbx_strand_id
1 'polypeptide(L)'
;MKHYRIVSLTLSCISILYLTACLNTQKSVSRANTWSVDNEGWVVTKDRFFAIGTWHVPGYIFTADPETDSLAYARNESLFKKKTSPFNMLFMNMGNEKEYMSDKIHILNPFSPMLHGYLDRIKSLPDSLDKDYYRSQYLKKEVDNPAFIQYLDSQIIALLSKKTHDKYIYSHIDEIALGGVAKWAVPPAVGTLINQRLKKYDPEALVYVDLLGHAKGSTYLFEKRYLEKNGTMPEDPPYNLLSEEARKCKFPLLGFYEAYDGTPVYQFENGEYSYNRYDPDSLKKIWEENLRIIAEDYKGNGDVFGINAFLDFYANPILAGITVDALRAGLGSKVPIWLYFDGNGYAKPSDMTPADYLKIVKCQIYTSIIHGATGVLFWNDWSKTPEVFDELVPIMSELNDNLSIIKLNTLEKMTDGDQHVTIKGEKRGKKYIIATNTSKTDSLSFTLPAGNMKVLSPLEVYIAELH
;
A
#
# COMPACT_ATOMS: atom_id res chain seq x y z
N MET A 1 80.55 13.94 -0.76
CA MET A 1 81.58 14.34 -1.74
C MET A 1 81.20 13.82 -3.12
N LYS A 2 81.23 14.73 -4.10
CA LYS A 2 81.31 14.54 -5.56
C LYS A 2 80.09 13.98 -6.33
N HIS A 3 79.56 14.89 -7.14
CA HIS A 3 78.75 14.74 -8.34
C HIS A 3 79.28 13.70 -9.33
N TYR A 4 78.40 13.16 -10.18
CA TYR A 4 78.50 13.32 -11.64
C TYR A 4 77.12 13.26 -12.30
N ARG A 5 76.80 14.32 -13.06
CA ARG A 5 75.83 14.29 -14.18
C ARG A 5 76.50 13.56 -15.35
N ILE A 6 75.73 12.86 -16.18
CA ILE A 6 75.88 12.88 -17.66
C ILE A 6 74.48 12.78 -18.27
N VAL A 7 74.27 13.69 -19.22
CA VAL A 7 73.13 13.88 -20.11
C VAL A 7 73.40 13.08 -21.38
N SER A 8 72.38 12.48 -21.98
CA SER A 8 72.31 12.42 -23.45
C SER A 8 70.85 12.47 -23.91
N LEU A 9 70.53 13.58 -24.58
CA LEU A 9 69.55 13.69 -25.68
C LEU A 9 69.89 12.61 -26.75
N THR A 10 68.99 12.12 -27.62
CA THR A 10 68.19 12.87 -28.60
C THR A 10 67.17 11.95 -29.30
N LEU A 11 65.97 12.51 -29.57
CA LEU A 11 65.11 12.38 -30.75
C LEU A 11 64.76 10.99 -31.34
N SER A 12 63.45 10.67 -31.40
CA SER A 12 62.63 10.90 -32.62
C SER A 12 61.20 10.31 -32.51
N CYS A 13 60.27 10.99 -33.19
CA CYS A 13 58.91 10.59 -33.61
C CYS A 13 57.84 10.55 -32.50
N ILE A 14 57.10 11.63 -32.26
CA ILE A 14 55.89 12.04 -33.02
C ILE A 14 55.12 10.81 -33.54
N SER A 15 54.10 10.37 -32.78
CA SER A 15 52.79 9.89 -33.26
C SER A 15 52.01 9.13 -32.17
N ILE A 16 51.84 9.68 -30.96
CA ILE A 16 50.79 9.19 -30.01
C ILE A 16 50.27 10.39 -29.21
N LEU A 17 49.41 11.19 -29.84
CA LEU A 17 48.65 12.27 -29.16
C LEU A 17 47.16 12.22 -29.53
N TYR A 18 46.67 11.02 -29.80
CA TYR A 18 45.25 10.70 -29.91
C TYR A 18 45.02 9.32 -29.34
N LEU A 19 44.78 9.23 -28.03
CA LEU A 19 43.86 8.29 -27.38
C LEU A 19 43.94 8.47 -25.86
N THR A 20 42.77 8.38 -25.24
CA THR A 20 42.49 8.40 -23.80
C THR A 20 42.57 9.76 -23.11
N ALA A 21 41.91 10.77 -23.69
CA ALA A 21 41.01 11.61 -22.90
C ALA A 21 39.72 10.81 -22.62
N CYS A 22 39.83 9.77 -21.80
CA CYS A 22 38.70 9.25 -21.03
C CYS A 22 38.91 9.78 -19.63
N LEU A 23 38.50 11.04 -19.47
CA LEU A 23 38.11 11.59 -18.19
C LEU A 23 37.28 10.51 -17.48
N ASN A 24 37.83 9.94 -16.41
CA ASN A 24 37.04 9.38 -15.33
C ASN A 24 36.22 10.54 -14.76
N THR A 25 35.13 10.90 -15.44
CA THR A 25 33.94 11.35 -14.75
C THR A 25 33.49 10.14 -13.95
N GLN A 26 34.01 10.01 -12.72
CA GLN A 26 33.26 9.37 -11.66
C GLN A 26 31.90 10.06 -11.67
N LYS A 27 30.92 9.46 -12.36
CA LYS A 27 29.52 9.69 -12.05
C LYS A 27 29.48 9.52 -10.54
N SER A 28 29.19 10.61 -9.82
CA SER A 28 28.82 10.49 -8.43
C SER A 28 27.65 9.52 -8.44
N VAL A 29 27.89 8.28 -8.02
CA VAL A 29 26.81 7.38 -7.64
C VAL A 29 26.17 8.13 -6.50
N SER A 30 25.07 8.83 -6.78
CA SER A 30 24.27 9.43 -5.74
C SER A 30 23.97 8.29 -4.78
N ARG A 31 24.44 8.38 -3.53
CA ARG A 31 24.02 7.43 -2.50
C ARG A 31 22.49 7.41 -2.56
N ALA A 32 21.93 6.26 -2.93
CA ALA A 32 20.49 6.06 -2.83
C ALA A 32 20.08 6.48 -1.42
N ASN A 33 19.00 7.25 -1.32
CA ASN A 33 18.48 7.65 -0.02
C ASN A 33 18.11 6.38 0.74
N THR A 34 18.92 6.00 1.74
CA THR A 34 18.65 4.84 2.59
C THR A 34 17.37 5.11 3.38
N TRP A 35 16.39 4.22 3.28
CA TRP A 35 15.16 4.31 4.05
C TRP A 35 15.41 3.88 5.48
N SER A 36 14.98 4.68 6.44
CA SER A 36 14.96 4.32 7.85
C SER A 36 13.56 4.56 8.41
N VAL A 37 13.29 4.02 9.60
CA VAL A 37 12.02 4.27 10.29
C VAL A 37 12.28 4.85 11.66
N ASP A 38 11.59 5.95 11.99
CA ASP A 38 11.69 6.59 13.28
C ASP A 38 10.82 5.90 14.35
N ASN A 39 10.85 6.43 15.58
CA ASN A 39 10.11 5.85 16.70
C ASN A 39 8.59 6.05 16.62
N GLU A 40 8.08 6.88 15.71
CA GLU A 40 6.65 7.11 15.47
C GLU A 40 6.12 6.33 14.26
N GLY A 41 6.98 5.55 13.59
CA GLY A 41 6.62 4.77 12.40
C GLY A 41 6.66 5.60 11.11
N TRP A 42 7.45 6.66 11.08
CA TRP A 42 7.69 7.42 9.84
C TRP A 42 8.85 6.83 9.05
N VAL A 43 8.64 6.67 7.75
CA VAL A 43 9.76 6.51 6.82
C VAL A 43 10.57 7.80 6.79
N VAL A 44 11.90 7.70 6.93
CA VAL A 44 12.84 8.82 6.97
C VAL A 44 13.96 8.58 5.95
N THR A 45 14.18 9.56 5.09
CA THR A 45 15.35 9.63 4.18
C THR A 45 16.28 10.75 4.62
N LYS A 46 15.79 11.99 4.57
CA LYS A 46 16.40 13.18 5.16
C LYS A 46 15.47 13.80 6.20
N ASP A 47 14.19 13.87 5.86
CA ASP A 47 13.09 14.31 6.71
C ASP A 47 12.02 13.21 6.73
N ARG A 48 11.01 13.36 7.61
CA ARG A 48 9.82 12.48 7.60
C ARG A 48 9.14 12.51 6.24
N PHE A 49 9.02 11.34 5.62
CA PHE A 49 8.36 11.12 4.35
C PHE A 49 6.89 10.78 4.60
N PHE A 50 5.98 11.53 3.96
CA PHE A 50 4.56 11.21 3.94
C PHE A 50 4.21 10.72 2.52
N ALA A 51 3.74 9.48 2.40
CA ALA A 51 3.40 8.92 1.09
C ALA A 51 2.08 9.51 0.59
N ILE A 52 2.07 9.98 -0.66
CA ILE A 52 0.85 10.34 -1.39
C ILE A 52 0.96 9.68 -2.76
N GLY A 53 0.37 8.49 -2.87
CA GLY A 53 0.50 7.63 -4.04
C GLY A 53 -0.80 7.48 -4.82
N THR A 54 -0.71 7.23 -6.13
CA THR A 54 -1.87 6.84 -6.94
C THR A 54 -1.56 5.66 -7.86
N TRP A 55 -2.51 4.72 -7.96
CA TRP A 55 -2.41 3.52 -8.80
C TRP A 55 -2.46 3.86 -10.30
N HIS A 56 -3.37 4.74 -10.69
CA HIS A 56 -3.49 5.26 -12.05
C HIS A 56 -3.69 6.77 -12.07
N VAL A 57 -3.56 7.37 -13.26
CA VAL A 57 -3.77 8.80 -13.48
C VAL A 57 -4.85 8.95 -14.55
N PRO A 58 -6.12 9.16 -14.16
CA PRO A 58 -7.21 9.29 -15.11
C PRO A 58 -6.93 10.33 -16.21
N GLY A 59 -7.02 9.88 -17.46
CA GLY A 59 -6.71 10.68 -18.65
C GLY A 59 -5.25 10.61 -19.12
N TYR A 60 -4.36 9.91 -18.41
CA TYR A 60 -2.98 9.69 -18.81
C TYR A 60 -2.67 8.18 -18.85
N ILE A 61 -2.16 7.69 -19.98
CA ILE A 61 -1.85 6.27 -20.19
C ILE A 61 -0.34 6.08 -20.12
N PHE A 62 0.10 5.19 -19.23
CA PHE A 62 1.50 4.76 -19.16
C PHE A 62 1.82 3.83 -20.33
N THR A 63 2.81 4.20 -21.16
CA THR A 63 3.24 3.39 -22.31
C THR A 63 4.75 3.16 -22.27
N ALA A 64 5.20 2.00 -22.75
CA ALA A 64 6.62 1.74 -22.96
C ALA A 64 7.17 2.49 -24.19
N ASP A 65 6.32 2.70 -25.20
CA ASP A 65 6.73 3.29 -26.47
C ASP A 65 7.22 4.73 -26.32
N PRO A 66 8.30 5.12 -27.03
CA PRO A 66 8.71 6.51 -27.07
C PRO A 66 7.61 7.38 -27.69
N GLU A 67 7.56 8.64 -27.28
CA GLU A 67 6.63 9.59 -27.88
C GLU A 67 6.92 9.80 -29.36
N THR A 68 5.88 9.91 -30.18
CA THR A 68 6.00 9.92 -31.65
C THR A 68 6.73 11.16 -32.17
N ASP A 69 6.64 12.28 -31.45
CA ASP A 69 7.29 13.56 -31.76
C ASP A 69 7.42 14.47 -30.52
N SER A 70 8.06 15.63 -30.69
CA SER A 70 8.30 16.61 -29.63
C SER A 70 7.03 17.31 -29.12
N LEU A 71 5.99 17.44 -29.95
CA LEU A 71 4.72 18.05 -29.56
C LEU A 71 3.92 17.08 -28.68
N ALA A 72 3.87 15.79 -29.05
CA ALA A 72 3.30 14.73 -28.25
C ALA A 72 3.98 14.64 -26.88
N TYR A 73 5.33 14.70 -26.86
CA TYR A 73 6.11 14.73 -25.63
C TYR A 73 5.71 15.90 -24.72
N ALA A 74 5.74 17.14 -25.23
CA ALA A 74 5.41 18.32 -24.44
C ALA A 74 3.98 18.31 -23.89
N ARG A 75 3.02 17.80 -24.69
CA ARG A 75 1.62 17.66 -24.27
C ARG A 75 1.47 16.62 -23.14
N ASN A 76 2.09 15.45 -23.30
CA ASN A 76 2.00 14.37 -22.32
C ASN A 76 2.73 14.73 -21.03
N GLU A 77 3.90 15.37 -21.11
CA GLU A 77 4.62 15.91 -19.96
C GLU A 77 3.76 16.92 -19.18
N SER A 78 3.15 17.89 -19.87
CA SER A 78 2.28 18.90 -19.25
C SER A 78 1.07 18.27 -18.57
N LEU A 79 0.40 17.32 -19.25
CA LEU A 79 -0.75 16.60 -18.68
C LEU A 79 -0.36 15.80 -17.45
N PHE A 80 0.74 15.05 -17.52
CA PHE A 80 1.26 14.25 -16.42
C PHE A 80 1.58 15.13 -15.22
N LYS A 81 2.39 16.19 -15.40
CA LYS A 81 2.78 17.10 -14.31
C LYS A 81 1.57 17.77 -13.67
N LYS A 82 0.56 18.17 -14.46
CA LYS A 82 -0.67 18.76 -13.95
C LYS A 82 -1.47 17.77 -13.09
N LYS A 83 -1.69 16.55 -13.58
CA LYS A 83 -2.54 15.55 -12.92
C LYS A 83 -1.85 14.88 -11.73
N THR A 84 -0.52 14.82 -11.73
CA THR A 84 0.28 14.16 -10.69
C THR A 84 0.92 15.13 -9.70
N SER A 85 0.67 16.44 -9.83
CA SER A 85 1.32 17.45 -8.98
C SER A 85 1.16 17.21 -7.47
N PRO A 86 0.01 16.76 -6.92
CA PRO A 86 -0.10 16.55 -5.49
C PRO A 86 0.41 15.16 -5.04
N PHE A 87 0.76 14.27 -5.98
CA PHE A 87 1.24 12.92 -5.70
C PHE A 87 2.76 12.87 -5.77
N ASN A 88 3.39 12.20 -4.80
CA ASN A 88 4.83 11.97 -4.78
C ASN A 88 5.21 10.54 -5.19
N MET A 89 4.20 9.66 -5.31
CA MET A 89 4.37 8.27 -5.71
C MET A 89 3.34 7.86 -6.77
N LEU A 90 3.72 6.94 -7.67
CA LEU A 90 2.85 6.43 -8.73
C LEU A 90 3.07 4.93 -8.92
N PHE A 91 2.01 4.14 -9.03
CA PHE A 91 2.18 2.77 -9.49
C PHE A 91 2.51 2.74 -10.97
N MET A 92 3.50 1.91 -11.31
CA MET A 92 4.00 1.84 -12.68
C MET A 92 4.57 0.46 -12.98
N ASN A 93 4.41 0.04 -14.23
CA ASN A 93 5.12 -1.10 -14.76
C ASN A 93 6.52 -0.67 -15.20
N MET A 94 7.51 -1.51 -14.89
CA MET A 94 8.88 -1.29 -15.34
C MET A 94 8.97 -1.18 -16.86
N GLY A 95 9.67 -0.15 -17.34
CA GLY A 95 9.82 0.16 -18.77
C GLY A 95 8.82 1.21 -19.29
N ASN A 96 7.80 1.58 -18.51
CA ASN A 96 6.88 2.66 -18.87
C ASN A 96 7.39 4.05 -18.44
N GLU A 97 8.57 4.13 -17.79
CA GLU A 97 9.09 5.37 -17.27
C GLU A 97 9.46 6.34 -18.39
N LYS A 98 9.15 7.63 -18.18
CA LYS A 98 9.60 8.74 -19.03
C LYS A 98 10.48 9.69 -18.21
N GLU A 99 11.36 10.42 -18.88
CA GLU A 99 12.29 11.36 -18.22
C GLU A 99 11.56 12.36 -17.30
N TYR A 100 10.41 12.89 -17.76
CA TYR A 100 9.59 13.83 -17.01
C TYR A 100 8.89 13.26 -15.76
N MET A 101 9.00 11.94 -15.50
CA MET A 101 8.46 11.28 -14.32
C MET A 101 9.50 11.11 -13.20
N SER A 102 10.76 11.43 -13.47
CA SER A 102 11.90 11.17 -12.58
C SER A 102 11.85 11.89 -11.22
N ASP A 103 10.94 12.86 -11.04
CA ASP A 103 10.69 13.49 -9.75
C ASP A 103 9.89 12.58 -8.81
N LYS A 104 9.08 11.65 -9.35
CA LYS A 104 8.22 10.72 -8.59
C LYS A 104 8.97 9.47 -8.11
N ILE A 105 8.42 8.84 -7.08
CA ILE A 105 8.79 7.48 -6.66
C ILE A 105 7.86 6.49 -7.35
N HIS A 106 8.41 5.48 -8.00
CA HIS A 106 7.60 4.47 -8.71
C HIS A 106 7.31 3.26 -7.80
N ILE A 107 6.05 2.87 -7.71
CA ILE A 107 5.60 1.70 -6.96
C ILE A 107 5.46 0.54 -7.94
N LEU A 108 6.32 -0.47 -7.79
CA LEU A 108 6.34 -1.64 -8.67
C LEU A 108 5.55 -2.79 -8.03
N ASN A 109 4.61 -3.41 -8.73
CA ASN A 109 3.87 -4.58 -8.24
C ASN A 109 4.21 -5.86 -9.05
N PRO A 110 5.41 -6.43 -8.91
CA PRO A 110 5.85 -7.55 -9.74
C PRO A 110 5.43 -8.92 -9.21
N PHE A 111 5.08 -9.03 -7.92
CA PHE A 111 5.11 -10.33 -7.24
C PHE A 111 3.89 -11.20 -7.50
N SER A 112 2.72 -10.60 -7.74
CA SER A 112 1.54 -11.38 -8.12
C SER A 112 1.77 -12.12 -9.45
N PRO A 113 2.20 -11.46 -10.54
CA PRO A 113 2.59 -12.14 -11.77
C PRO A 113 3.68 -13.20 -11.60
N MET A 114 4.69 -12.96 -10.75
CA MET A 114 5.74 -13.94 -10.47
C MET A 114 5.18 -15.20 -9.79
N LEU A 115 4.34 -15.03 -8.75
CA LEU A 115 3.76 -16.17 -8.02
C LEU A 115 2.85 -17.00 -8.93
N HIS A 116 1.94 -16.36 -9.66
CA HIS A 116 1.05 -17.05 -10.60
C HIS A 116 1.84 -17.72 -11.73
N GLY A 117 2.86 -17.05 -12.28
CA GLY A 117 3.73 -17.60 -13.31
C GLY A 117 4.56 -18.82 -12.87
N TYR A 118 4.80 -19.00 -11.56
CA TYR A 118 5.34 -20.23 -11.01
C TYR A 118 4.29 -21.33 -10.93
N LEU A 119 3.13 -21.02 -10.32
CA LEU A 119 2.04 -21.97 -10.09
C LEU A 119 1.48 -22.54 -11.40
N ASP A 120 1.35 -21.71 -12.45
CA ASP A 120 0.84 -22.11 -13.75
C ASP A 120 1.75 -23.14 -14.47
N ARG A 121 3.00 -23.32 -14.03
CA ARG A 121 3.93 -24.33 -14.58
C ARG A 121 3.75 -25.71 -13.96
N ILE A 122 3.04 -25.80 -12.84
CA ILE A 122 2.90 -27.03 -12.07
C ILE A 122 1.71 -27.83 -12.60
N LYS A 123 1.99 -28.76 -13.52
CA LYS A 123 0.96 -29.57 -14.22
C LYS A 123 0.03 -30.37 -13.30
N SER A 124 0.47 -30.68 -12.08
CA SER A 124 -0.34 -31.43 -11.11
C SER A 124 -1.35 -30.57 -10.35
N LEU A 125 -1.27 -29.23 -10.45
CA LEU A 125 -2.27 -28.37 -9.82
C LEU A 125 -3.57 -28.38 -10.64
N PRO A 126 -4.73 -28.58 -9.99
CA PRO A 126 -6.02 -28.50 -10.66
C PRO A 126 -6.27 -27.11 -11.26
N ASP A 127 -6.91 -27.06 -12.43
CA ASP A 127 -7.47 -25.84 -13.04
C ASP A 127 -9.00 -25.81 -12.90
N SER A 128 -9.49 -26.22 -11.72
CA SER A 128 -10.91 -26.23 -11.37
C SER A 128 -11.33 -24.93 -10.68
N LEU A 129 -12.61 -24.83 -10.29
CA LEU A 129 -13.12 -23.73 -9.45
C LEU A 129 -12.43 -23.65 -8.08
N ASP A 130 -11.77 -24.74 -7.66
CA ASP A 130 -11.11 -24.88 -6.36
C ASP A 130 -9.60 -24.65 -6.43
N LYS A 131 -9.07 -24.27 -7.60
CA LYS A 131 -7.63 -24.14 -7.84
C LYS A 131 -6.93 -23.27 -6.79
N ASP A 132 -7.59 -22.27 -6.25
CA ASP A 132 -7.02 -21.33 -5.28
C ASP A 132 -6.70 -22.02 -3.95
N TYR A 133 -7.56 -22.96 -3.51
CA TYR A 133 -7.30 -23.80 -2.35
C TYR A 133 -6.07 -24.68 -2.56
N TYR A 134 -6.03 -25.42 -3.67
CA TYR A 134 -4.92 -26.32 -3.99
C TYR A 134 -3.60 -25.57 -4.18
N ARG A 135 -3.64 -24.40 -4.83
CA ARG A 135 -2.48 -23.50 -4.97
C ARG A 135 -1.95 -23.06 -3.62
N SER A 136 -2.82 -22.66 -2.68
CA SER A 136 -2.40 -22.27 -1.34
C SER A 136 -1.81 -23.46 -0.56
N GLN A 137 -2.44 -24.64 -0.59
CA GLN A 137 -1.89 -25.84 0.08
C GLN A 137 -0.55 -26.28 -0.52
N TYR A 138 -0.39 -26.16 -1.84
CA TYR A 138 0.86 -26.43 -2.54
C TYR A 138 1.96 -25.48 -2.08
N LEU A 139 1.69 -24.17 -2.06
CA LEU A 139 2.64 -23.15 -1.61
C LEU A 139 3.16 -23.38 -0.19
N LYS A 140 2.34 -23.88 0.73
CA LYS A 140 2.79 -24.22 2.10
C LYS A 140 3.89 -25.29 2.12
N LYS A 141 3.89 -26.20 1.14
CA LYS A 141 4.90 -27.26 0.99
C LYS A 141 6.14 -26.80 0.23
N GLU A 142 6.00 -25.74 -0.56
CA GLU A 142 7.04 -25.25 -1.48
C GLU A 142 7.91 -24.12 -0.92
N VAL A 143 7.55 -23.53 0.23
CA VAL A 143 8.25 -22.36 0.79
C VAL A 143 9.77 -22.58 0.94
N ASP A 144 10.18 -23.80 1.28
CA ASP A 144 11.59 -24.17 1.43
C ASP A 144 12.15 -24.93 0.20
N ASN A 145 11.38 -25.08 -0.88
CA ASN A 145 11.82 -25.81 -2.06
C ASN A 145 12.90 -25.01 -2.82
N PRO A 146 14.11 -25.58 -3.05
CA PRO A 146 15.17 -24.92 -3.80
C PRO A 146 14.76 -24.45 -5.19
N ALA A 147 13.86 -25.16 -5.87
CA ALA A 147 13.38 -24.80 -7.20
C ALA A 147 12.50 -23.53 -7.16
N PHE A 148 11.65 -23.39 -6.15
CA PHE A 148 10.83 -22.19 -5.97
C PHE A 148 11.72 -20.98 -5.63
N ILE A 149 12.68 -21.16 -4.71
CA ILE A 149 13.65 -20.13 -4.35
C ILE A 149 14.46 -19.67 -5.57
N GLN A 150 14.97 -20.62 -6.37
CA GLN A 150 15.73 -20.31 -7.58
C GLN A 150 14.86 -19.58 -8.62
N TYR A 151 13.60 -19.97 -8.75
CA TYR A 151 12.65 -19.26 -9.59
C TYR A 151 12.49 -17.80 -9.15
N LEU A 152 12.19 -17.55 -7.87
CA LEU A 152 12.05 -16.19 -7.32
C LEU A 152 13.31 -15.36 -7.54
N ASP A 153 14.48 -15.91 -7.22
CA ASP A 153 15.78 -15.26 -7.43
C ASP A 153 15.95 -14.84 -8.90
N SER A 154 15.65 -15.75 -9.84
CA SER A 154 15.78 -15.47 -11.27
C SER A 154 14.85 -14.34 -11.74
N GLN A 155 13.62 -14.30 -11.23
CA GLN A 155 12.64 -13.28 -11.58
C GLN A 155 13.02 -11.91 -10.99
N ILE A 156 13.51 -11.89 -9.74
CA ILE A 156 13.96 -10.66 -9.07
C ILE A 156 15.21 -10.10 -9.75
N ILE A 157 16.21 -10.93 -10.09
CA ILE A 157 17.41 -10.49 -10.83
C ILE A 157 17.01 -9.92 -12.20
N ALA A 158 16.14 -10.62 -12.93
CA ALA A 158 15.67 -10.16 -14.22
C ALA A 158 14.89 -8.84 -14.12
N LEU A 159 14.08 -8.68 -13.06
CA LEU A 159 13.43 -7.42 -12.73
C LEU A 159 14.47 -6.32 -12.53
N LEU A 160 15.38 -6.47 -11.56
CA LEU A 160 16.37 -5.44 -11.21
C LEU A 160 17.27 -5.03 -12.39
N SER A 161 17.54 -5.93 -13.34
CA SER A 161 18.31 -5.62 -14.55
C SER A 161 17.64 -4.60 -15.50
N LYS A 162 16.33 -4.37 -15.37
CA LYS A 162 15.55 -3.46 -16.21
C LYS A 162 15.35 -2.07 -15.59
N LYS A 163 15.88 -1.84 -14.39
CA LYS A 163 15.67 -0.60 -13.64
C LYS A 163 16.28 0.60 -14.37
N THR A 164 15.48 1.64 -14.58
CA THR A 164 15.86 2.84 -15.35
C THR A 164 16.26 4.04 -14.47
N HIS A 165 15.91 4.03 -13.18
CA HIS A 165 16.33 5.04 -12.19
C HIS A 165 16.20 4.50 -10.74
N ASP A 166 16.74 5.22 -9.75
CA ASP A 166 16.89 4.76 -8.36
C ASP A 166 15.73 5.06 -7.41
N LYS A 167 14.60 5.59 -7.88
CA LYS A 167 13.47 5.99 -7.03
C LYS A 167 12.28 5.04 -7.16
N TYR A 168 12.37 3.89 -6.53
CA TYR A 168 11.32 2.89 -6.57
C TYR A 168 11.09 2.31 -5.18
N ILE A 169 9.87 1.85 -4.99
CA ILE A 169 9.49 0.95 -3.92
C ILE A 169 8.72 -0.21 -4.54
N TYR A 170 8.49 -1.26 -3.76
CA TYR A 170 7.75 -2.42 -4.24
C TYR A 170 6.43 -2.52 -3.51
N SER A 171 5.35 -2.77 -4.24
CA SER A 171 4.12 -3.30 -3.68
C SER A 171 4.19 -4.82 -3.73
N HIS A 172 3.83 -5.45 -2.61
CA HIS A 172 3.63 -6.87 -2.52
C HIS A 172 2.41 -7.31 -3.36
N ILE A 173 2.16 -8.61 -3.39
CA ILE A 173 0.92 -9.22 -3.87
C ILE A 173 -0.28 -8.49 -3.26
N ASP A 174 -1.17 -8.05 -4.14
CA ASP A 174 -2.42 -7.38 -3.81
C ASP A 174 -3.29 -8.24 -2.89
N GLU A 175 -3.82 -7.64 -1.82
CA GLU A 175 -4.70 -8.27 -0.84
C GLU A 175 -4.23 -9.68 -0.38
N ILE A 176 -2.95 -9.80 -0.04
CA ILE A 176 -2.27 -11.09 0.13
C ILE A 176 -2.98 -12.04 1.12
N ALA A 177 -3.62 -11.49 2.16
CA ALA A 177 -4.30 -12.25 3.21
C ALA A 177 -5.78 -12.52 2.92
N LEU A 178 -6.35 -11.96 1.86
CA LEU A 178 -7.74 -12.15 1.45
C LEU A 178 -7.88 -13.03 0.21
N GLY A 179 -6.97 -12.89 -0.74
CA GLY A 179 -7.16 -13.50 -2.05
C GLY A 179 -6.01 -13.29 -3.00
N GLY A 180 -4.75 -13.17 -2.53
CA GLY A 180 -3.58 -12.99 -3.41
C GLY A 180 -3.44 -14.03 -4.56
N VAL A 181 -4.20 -15.13 -4.53
CA VAL A 181 -4.40 -16.09 -5.64
C VAL A 181 -5.86 -16.17 -6.15
N ALA A 182 -6.60 -15.08 -6.11
CA ALA A 182 -8.05 -14.92 -6.29
C ALA A 182 -8.92 -15.14 -5.02
N LYS A 183 -9.20 -16.38 -4.58
CA LYS A 183 -10.19 -16.64 -3.50
C LYS A 183 -9.68 -17.43 -2.29
N TRP A 184 -8.36 -17.53 -2.15
CA TRP A 184 -7.75 -18.15 -0.99
C TRP A 184 -6.52 -17.36 -0.57
N ALA A 185 -6.29 -17.24 0.73
CA ALA A 185 -5.15 -16.48 1.25
C ALA A 185 -3.83 -17.13 0.82
N VAL A 186 -2.85 -16.29 0.47
CA VAL A 186 -1.47 -16.73 0.27
C VAL A 186 -0.84 -16.93 1.65
N PRO A 187 -0.16 -18.07 1.91
CA PRO A 187 0.45 -18.31 3.22
C PRO A 187 1.44 -17.21 3.63
N PRO A 188 1.44 -16.73 4.89
CA PRO A 188 2.34 -15.66 5.32
C PRO A 188 3.82 -15.95 5.03
N ALA A 189 4.24 -17.21 5.22
CA ALA A 189 5.61 -17.66 4.99
C ALA A 189 6.08 -17.44 3.53
N VAL A 190 5.17 -17.50 2.55
CA VAL A 190 5.49 -17.22 1.14
C VAL A 190 5.76 -15.74 0.92
N GLY A 191 4.95 -14.86 1.50
CA GLY A 191 5.20 -13.41 1.44
C GLY A 191 6.51 -13.04 2.14
N THR A 192 6.78 -13.64 3.29
CA THR A 192 8.06 -13.48 3.99
C THR A 192 9.23 -13.94 3.14
N LEU A 193 9.12 -15.09 2.47
CA LEU A 193 10.16 -15.56 1.55
C LEU A 193 10.38 -14.57 0.40
N ILE A 194 9.32 -14.10 -0.25
CA ILE A 194 9.42 -13.12 -1.35
C ILE A 194 10.17 -11.87 -0.88
N ASN A 195 9.79 -11.31 0.27
CA ASN A 195 10.46 -10.16 0.86
C ASN A 195 11.96 -10.44 1.14
N GLN A 196 12.26 -11.58 1.77
CA GLN A 196 13.65 -11.99 2.03
C GLN A 196 14.48 -12.14 0.75
N ARG A 197 13.90 -12.74 -0.30
CA ARG A 197 14.59 -12.89 -1.59
C ARG A 197 14.82 -11.54 -2.24
N LEU A 198 13.85 -10.62 -2.19
CA LEU A 198 14.03 -9.26 -2.71
C LEU A 198 15.18 -8.56 -1.99
N LYS A 199 15.15 -8.53 -0.64
CA LYS A 199 16.17 -7.86 0.19
C LYS A 199 17.57 -8.44 0.03
N LYS A 200 17.69 -9.70 -0.39
CA LYS A 200 18.99 -10.31 -0.75
C LYS A 200 19.62 -9.64 -1.96
N TYR A 201 18.82 -9.23 -2.95
CA TYR A 201 19.31 -8.61 -4.20
C TYR A 201 19.19 -7.09 -4.21
N ASP A 202 18.27 -6.54 -3.42
CA ASP A 202 18.11 -5.11 -3.19
C ASP A 202 17.87 -4.82 -1.69
N PRO A 203 18.94 -4.75 -0.88
CA PRO A 203 18.86 -4.57 0.57
C PRO A 203 18.14 -3.29 1.01
N GLU A 204 18.15 -2.27 0.15
CA GLU A 204 17.55 -0.96 0.42
C GLU A 204 16.12 -0.84 -0.11
N ALA A 205 15.56 -1.88 -0.72
CA ALA A 205 14.19 -1.87 -1.20
C ALA A 205 13.22 -1.55 -0.06
N LEU A 206 12.23 -0.70 -0.28
CA LEU A 206 11.08 -0.55 0.62
C LEU A 206 9.90 -1.34 0.05
N VAL A 207 9.26 -2.18 0.87
CA VAL A 207 8.16 -3.05 0.45
C VAL A 207 6.87 -2.66 1.17
N TYR A 208 5.90 -2.19 0.39
CA TYR A 208 4.53 -1.96 0.80
C TYR A 208 3.69 -3.23 0.68
N VAL A 209 2.92 -3.58 1.70
CA VAL A 209 2.02 -4.73 1.72
C VAL A 209 0.58 -4.24 1.79
N ASP A 210 -0.16 -4.46 0.71
CA ASP A 210 -1.62 -4.38 0.74
C ASP A 210 -2.16 -5.70 1.32
N LEU A 211 -2.62 -5.66 2.57
CA LEU A 211 -2.99 -6.87 3.30
C LEU A 211 -4.35 -7.41 2.85
N LEU A 212 -5.34 -6.53 2.66
CA LEU A 212 -6.76 -6.89 2.65
C LEU A 212 -7.64 -5.87 1.90
N GLY A 213 -8.57 -6.33 1.06
CA GLY A 213 -9.70 -5.55 0.52
C GLY A 213 -10.85 -5.30 1.49
N HIS A 214 -10.88 -5.98 2.65
CA HIS A 214 -11.79 -5.75 3.77
C HIS A 214 -11.32 -6.51 5.02
N ALA A 215 -11.76 -6.12 6.22
CA ALA A 215 -11.42 -6.84 7.45
C ALA A 215 -12.60 -7.60 8.10
N LYS A 216 -13.62 -7.98 7.32
CA LYS A 216 -14.74 -8.81 7.82
C LYS A 216 -14.33 -10.25 8.15
N GLY A 217 -13.31 -10.77 7.50
CA GLY A 217 -12.80 -12.12 7.67
C GLY A 217 -12.04 -12.60 6.44
N SER A 218 -11.41 -13.77 6.52
CA SER A 218 -10.65 -14.35 5.41
C SER A 218 -10.54 -15.87 5.54
N THR A 219 -10.14 -16.53 4.45
CA THR A 219 -9.83 -17.97 4.46
C THR A 219 -8.63 -18.30 5.35
N TYR A 220 -7.71 -17.35 5.56
CA TYR A 220 -6.61 -17.51 6.51
C TYR A 220 -7.11 -17.76 7.94
N LEU A 221 -8.11 -16.99 8.39
CA LEU A 221 -8.69 -17.12 9.73
C LEU A 221 -9.48 -18.43 9.88
N PHE A 222 -10.21 -18.84 8.85
CA PHE A 222 -10.84 -20.16 8.80
C PHE A 222 -9.78 -21.27 8.96
N GLU A 223 -8.72 -21.25 8.16
CA GLU A 223 -7.68 -22.29 8.21
C GLU A 223 -7.00 -22.33 9.58
N LYS A 224 -6.66 -21.18 10.15
CA LYS A 224 -6.03 -21.08 11.47
C LYS A 224 -6.89 -21.80 12.52
N ARG A 225 -8.19 -21.49 12.56
CA ARG A 225 -9.15 -22.12 13.49
C ARG A 225 -9.39 -23.61 13.18
N TYR A 226 -9.41 -23.99 11.91
CA TYR A 226 -9.55 -25.39 11.51
C TYR A 226 -8.36 -26.22 12.00
N LEU A 227 -7.14 -25.70 11.86
CA LEU A 227 -5.91 -26.37 12.24
C LEU A 227 -5.76 -26.54 13.76
N GLU A 228 -6.31 -25.63 14.57
CA GLU A 228 -6.38 -25.78 16.04
C GLU A 228 -7.10 -27.07 16.45
N LYS A 229 -8.06 -27.54 15.65
CA LYS A 229 -8.88 -28.73 15.95
C LYS A 229 -8.42 -29.99 15.22
N ASN A 230 -7.87 -29.86 14.01
CA ASN A 230 -7.64 -30.98 13.10
C ASN A 230 -6.15 -31.23 12.77
N GLY A 231 -5.24 -30.32 13.12
CA GLY A 231 -3.80 -30.44 12.88
C GLY A 231 -3.33 -30.24 11.44
N THR A 232 -4.12 -30.65 10.44
CA THR A 232 -3.79 -30.49 9.01
C THR A 232 -5.03 -30.16 8.18
N MET A 233 -4.88 -29.38 7.12
CA MET A 233 -5.94 -29.19 6.12
C MET A 233 -6.16 -30.48 5.30
N PRO A 234 -7.41 -30.81 4.92
CA PRO A 234 -7.70 -31.96 4.07
C PRO A 234 -7.15 -31.81 2.65
N GLU A 235 -7.14 -32.90 1.88
CA GLU A 235 -6.67 -32.87 0.48
C GLU A 235 -7.56 -32.00 -0.41
N ASP A 236 -8.87 -32.11 -0.24
CA ASP A 236 -9.90 -31.29 -0.88
C ASP A 236 -10.43 -30.21 0.06
N PRO A 237 -11.01 -29.10 -0.44
CA PRO A 237 -11.69 -28.14 0.41
C PRO A 237 -12.75 -28.85 1.29
N PRO A 238 -12.85 -28.55 2.60
CA PRO A 238 -13.76 -29.25 3.52
C PRO A 238 -15.23 -28.83 3.32
N TYR A 239 -15.78 -29.14 2.15
CA TYR A 239 -17.13 -28.75 1.72
C TYR A 239 -18.26 -29.31 2.57
N ASN A 240 -17.97 -30.34 3.37
CA ASN A 240 -18.89 -30.86 4.38
C ASN A 240 -19.17 -29.86 5.51
N LEU A 241 -18.33 -28.83 5.69
CA LEU A 241 -18.55 -27.74 6.65
C LEU A 241 -19.46 -26.63 6.12
N LEU A 242 -19.66 -26.56 4.80
CA LEU A 242 -20.48 -25.53 4.18
C LEU A 242 -21.97 -25.90 4.18
N SER A 243 -22.84 -24.88 4.15
CA SER A 243 -24.27 -25.09 3.91
C SER A 243 -24.54 -25.62 2.50
N GLU A 244 -25.74 -26.13 2.27
CA GLU A 244 -26.14 -26.61 0.94
C GLU A 244 -26.17 -25.47 -0.08
N GLU A 245 -26.63 -24.29 0.33
CA GLU A 245 -26.69 -23.07 -0.48
C GLU A 245 -25.30 -22.59 -0.88
N ALA A 246 -24.35 -22.58 0.07
CA ALA A 246 -22.97 -22.21 -0.19
C ALA A 246 -22.32 -23.15 -1.23
N ARG A 247 -22.58 -24.46 -1.12
CA ARG A 247 -22.08 -25.46 -2.11
C ARG A 247 -22.69 -25.28 -3.49
N LYS A 248 -23.92 -24.78 -3.59
CA LYS A 248 -24.61 -24.49 -4.86
C LYS A 248 -24.24 -23.13 -5.46
N CYS A 249 -23.53 -22.28 -4.72
CA CYS A 249 -23.08 -20.99 -5.20
C CYS A 249 -22.09 -21.13 -6.36
N LYS A 250 -22.06 -20.14 -7.24
CA LYS A 250 -21.04 -20.03 -8.30
C LYS A 250 -19.61 -20.05 -7.74
N PHE A 251 -19.41 -19.58 -6.50
CA PHE A 251 -18.10 -19.51 -5.84
C PHE A 251 -18.15 -20.12 -4.43
N PRO A 252 -18.17 -21.46 -4.30
CA PRO A 252 -18.31 -22.13 -3.00
C PRO A 252 -17.19 -21.81 -2.01
N LEU A 253 -15.97 -21.54 -2.47
CA LEU A 253 -14.83 -21.19 -1.60
C LEU A 253 -15.08 -19.93 -0.74
N LEU A 254 -15.99 -19.04 -1.17
CA LEU A 254 -16.39 -17.89 -0.35
C LEU A 254 -17.02 -18.32 0.98
N GLY A 255 -17.60 -19.53 1.06
CA GLY A 255 -18.17 -20.07 2.29
C GLY A 255 -17.14 -20.30 3.42
N PHE A 256 -15.84 -20.29 3.10
CA PHE A 256 -14.76 -20.42 4.08
C PHE A 256 -14.18 -19.06 4.52
N TYR A 257 -14.75 -17.94 4.08
CA TYR A 257 -14.35 -16.63 4.59
C TYR A 257 -15.06 -16.39 5.91
N GLU A 258 -14.27 -16.28 6.97
CA GLU A 258 -14.79 -16.16 8.33
C GLU A 258 -13.95 -15.16 9.13
N ALA A 259 -14.60 -14.53 10.10
CA ALA A 259 -13.95 -13.74 11.13
C ALA A 259 -13.14 -14.62 12.09
N TYR A 260 -12.34 -13.98 12.96
CA TYR A 260 -11.52 -14.64 13.98
C TYR A 260 -12.33 -15.57 14.90
N ASP A 261 -13.61 -15.24 15.15
CA ASP A 261 -14.52 -16.01 15.99
C ASP A 261 -15.34 -17.07 15.22
N GLY A 262 -15.12 -17.18 13.91
CA GLY A 262 -15.85 -18.10 13.03
C GLY A 262 -17.17 -17.58 12.50
N THR A 263 -17.49 -16.30 12.73
CA THR A 263 -18.62 -15.68 12.06
C THR A 263 -18.41 -15.66 10.55
N PRO A 264 -19.34 -16.17 9.72
CA PRO A 264 -19.18 -16.19 8.28
C PRO A 264 -19.22 -14.79 7.69
N VAL A 265 -18.40 -14.52 6.67
CA VAL A 265 -18.38 -13.22 5.96
C VAL A 265 -19.52 -13.10 4.96
N TYR A 266 -19.88 -14.21 4.32
CA TYR A 266 -20.88 -14.26 3.25
C TYR A 266 -22.10 -15.08 3.66
N GLN A 267 -23.25 -14.69 3.09
CA GLN A 267 -24.49 -15.47 3.06
C GLN A 267 -24.81 -15.85 1.62
N PHE A 268 -25.53 -16.96 1.45
CA PHE A 268 -25.79 -17.57 0.15
C PHE A 268 -27.28 -17.79 -0.04
N GLU A 269 -27.80 -17.36 -1.19
CA GLU A 269 -29.21 -17.50 -1.55
C GLU A 269 -29.35 -17.66 -3.06
N ASN A 270 -30.12 -18.66 -3.52
CA ASN A 270 -30.41 -18.88 -4.94
C ASN A 270 -29.18 -18.97 -5.88
N GLY A 271 -28.05 -19.48 -5.37
CA GLY A 271 -26.80 -19.60 -6.13
C GLY A 271 -25.93 -18.34 -6.13
N GLU A 272 -26.41 -17.26 -5.53
CA GLU A 272 -25.71 -15.98 -5.37
C GLU A 272 -25.18 -15.81 -3.94
N TYR A 273 -24.31 -14.82 -3.74
CA TYR A 273 -23.74 -14.47 -2.44
C TYR A 273 -23.85 -12.97 -2.16
N SER A 274 -23.88 -12.63 -0.87
CA SER A 274 -23.76 -11.24 -0.40
C SER A 274 -23.04 -11.20 0.94
N TYR A 275 -22.54 -10.02 1.33
CA TYR A 275 -21.94 -9.86 2.66
C TYR A 275 -22.98 -10.02 3.76
N ASN A 276 -22.60 -10.71 4.83
CA ASN A 276 -23.34 -10.63 6.08
C ASN A 276 -23.34 -9.19 6.60
N ARG A 277 -24.50 -8.80 7.12
CA ARG A 277 -24.69 -7.50 7.76
C ARG A 277 -24.37 -7.63 9.23
N TYR A 278 -23.53 -6.73 9.70
CA TYR A 278 -23.17 -6.59 11.10
C TYR A 278 -23.79 -5.31 11.63
N ASP A 279 -24.23 -5.31 12.89
CA ASP A 279 -24.43 -4.04 13.59
C ASP A 279 -23.06 -3.31 13.73
N PRO A 280 -23.06 -1.98 13.90
CA PRO A 280 -21.82 -1.20 13.89
C PRO A 280 -20.79 -1.65 14.93
N ASP A 281 -21.20 -2.08 16.12
CA ASP A 281 -20.27 -2.42 17.20
C ASP A 281 -19.67 -3.81 17.00
N SER A 282 -20.48 -4.78 16.56
CA SER A 282 -19.98 -6.08 16.11
C SER A 282 -19.00 -5.93 14.94
N LEU A 283 -19.31 -5.07 13.96
CA LEU A 283 -18.41 -4.80 12.83
C LEU A 283 -17.06 -4.27 13.32
N LYS A 284 -17.05 -3.24 14.18
CA LYS A 284 -15.81 -2.65 14.70
C LYS A 284 -14.95 -3.69 15.41
N LYS A 285 -15.55 -4.53 16.26
CA LYS A 285 -14.84 -5.59 16.99
C LYS A 285 -14.24 -6.64 16.05
N ILE A 286 -15.03 -7.14 15.10
CA ILE A 286 -14.56 -8.09 14.08
C ILE A 286 -13.44 -7.47 13.26
N TRP A 287 -13.60 -6.22 12.84
CA TRP A 287 -12.64 -5.48 12.03
C TRP A 287 -11.29 -5.33 12.74
N GLU A 288 -11.32 -4.88 13.99
CA GLU A 288 -10.13 -4.69 14.82
C GLU A 288 -9.37 -6.00 15.02
N GLU A 289 -10.07 -7.04 15.48
CA GLU A 289 -9.41 -8.30 15.86
C GLU A 289 -8.89 -9.07 14.64
N ASN A 290 -9.65 -9.08 13.54
CA ASN A 290 -9.19 -9.68 12.28
C ASN A 290 -7.91 -8.98 11.78
N LEU A 291 -7.89 -7.64 11.76
CA LEU A 291 -6.72 -6.88 11.33
C LEU A 291 -5.52 -7.13 12.24
N ARG A 292 -5.72 -7.12 13.56
CA ARG A 292 -4.64 -7.34 14.52
C ARG A 292 -3.97 -8.70 14.30
N ILE A 293 -4.76 -9.76 14.21
CA ILE A 293 -4.27 -11.13 13.99
C ILE A 293 -3.55 -11.25 12.65
N ILE A 294 -4.19 -10.80 11.56
CA ILE A 294 -3.63 -10.91 10.22
C ILE A 294 -2.33 -10.09 10.11
N ALA A 295 -2.30 -8.88 10.63
CA ALA A 295 -1.12 -8.04 10.57
C ALA A 295 0.04 -8.62 11.40
N GLU A 296 -0.24 -9.22 12.57
CA GLU A 296 0.75 -9.93 13.38
C GLU A 296 1.39 -11.10 12.62
N ASP A 297 0.56 -11.91 11.94
CA ASP A 297 1.01 -13.09 11.21
C ASP A 297 1.73 -12.74 9.88
N TYR A 298 1.37 -11.62 9.24
CA TYR A 298 1.92 -11.16 7.96
C TYR A 298 3.05 -10.13 8.10
N LYS A 299 3.49 -9.78 9.32
CA LYS A 299 4.50 -8.73 9.57
C LYS A 299 5.84 -8.92 8.85
N GLY A 300 6.20 -10.15 8.48
CA GLY A 300 7.43 -10.47 7.75
C GLY A 300 7.39 -10.14 6.25
N ASN A 301 6.23 -9.78 5.72
CA ASN A 301 6.00 -9.69 4.27
C ASN A 301 6.42 -8.35 3.66
N GLY A 302 6.76 -7.35 4.47
CA GLY A 302 7.27 -6.07 3.99
C GLY A 302 7.63 -5.11 5.11
N ASP A 303 7.80 -3.84 4.75
CA ASP A 303 8.26 -2.77 5.64
C ASP A 303 7.14 -1.78 5.97
N VAL A 304 6.17 -1.61 5.08
CA VAL A 304 5.03 -0.68 5.19
C VAL A 304 3.76 -1.45 4.91
N PHE A 305 2.67 -1.18 5.63
CA PHE A 305 1.44 -1.97 5.52
C PHE A 305 0.21 -1.10 5.31
N GLY A 306 -0.80 -1.64 4.64
CA GLY A 306 -2.08 -1.01 4.40
C GLY A 306 -3.17 -2.00 4.05
N ILE A 307 -4.36 -1.44 3.80
CA ILE A 307 -5.54 -2.15 3.28
C ILE A 307 -6.29 -1.22 2.31
N ASN A 308 -7.13 -1.80 1.45
CA ASN A 308 -7.93 -1.12 0.43
C ASN A 308 -9.45 -1.38 0.60
N ALA A 309 -10.00 -1.01 1.76
CA ALA A 309 -11.38 -1.31 2.17
C ALA A 309 -12.44 -0.24 1.83
N PHE A 310 -12.58 0.10 0.55
CA PHE A 310 -13.35 1.28 0.08
C PHE A 310 -14.81 1.33 0.52
N LEU A 311 -15.57 0.25 0.30
CA LEU A 311 -17.00 0.21 0.61
C LEU A 311 -17.27 0.31 2.12
N ASP A 312 -16.44 -0.35 2.93
CA ASP A 312 -16.59 -0.36 4.37
C ASP A 312 -16.17 0.98 4.99
N PHE A 313 -15.09 1.59 4.50
CA PHE A 313 -14.70 2.96 4.89
C PHE A 313 -15.76 3.98 4.49
N TYR A 314 -16.32 3.86 3.27
CA TYR A 314 -17.43 4.71 2.86
C TYR A 314 -18.61 4.54 3.81
N ALA A 315 -19.02 3.31 4.11
CA ALA A 315 -20.15 3.02 4.99
C ALA A 315 -19.91 3.55 6.42
N ASN A 316 -18.72 3.35 6.97
CA ASN A 316 -18.34 3.66 8.35
C ASN A 316 -16.96 4.35 8.38
N PRO A 317 -16.89 5.70 8.27
CA PRO A 317 -15.63 6.43 8.19
C PRO A 317 -14.67 6.21 9.37
N ILE A 318 -15.22 5.92 10.55
CA ILE A 318 -14.47 5.55 11.76
C ILE A 318 -13.54 4.34 11.57
N LEU A 319 -13.88 3.43 10.65
CA LEU A 319 -13.05 2.25 10.37
C LEU A 319 -11.66 2.62 9.85
N ALA A 320 -11.47 3.81 9.25
CA ALA A 320 -10.13 4.27 8.84
C ALA A 320 -9.20 4.43 10.06
N GLY A 321 -9.68 4.98 11.17
CA GLY A 321 -8.92 5.11 12.41
C GLY A 321 -8.69 3.77 13.12
N ILE A 322 -9.76 2.97 13.24
CA ILE A 322 -9.71 1.62 13.83
C ILE A 322 -8.71 0.74 13.08
N THR A 323 -8.67 0.85 11.75
CA THR A 323 -7.72 0.12 10.92
C THR A 323 -6.28 0.43 11.29
N VAL A 324 -5.94 1.72 11.43
CA VAL A 324 -4.56 2.12 11.78
C VAL A 324 -4.18 1.61 13.17
N ASP A 325 -5.07 1.72 14.15
CA ASP A 325 -4.80 1.23 15.51
C ASP A 325 -4.63 -0.30 15.53
N ALA A 326 -5.48 -1.06 14.82
CA ALA A 326 -5.39 -2.51 14.73
C ALA A 326 -4.12 -2.98 14.01
N LEU A 327 -3.75 -2.34 12.90
CA LEU A 327 -2.49 -2.61 12.20
C LEU A 327 -1.29 -2.32 13.11
N ARG A 328 -1.28 -1.20 13.85
CA ARG A 328 -0.21 -0.89 14.82
C ARG A 328 -0.13 -1.93 15.93
N ALA A 329 -1.27 -2.43 16.41
CA ALA A 329 -1.31 -3.45 17.45
C ALA A 329 -0.71 -4.78 16.97
N GLY A 330 -0.96 -5.19 15.72
CA GLY A 330 -0.38 -6.42 15.15
C GLY A 330 1.07 -6.29 14.69
N LEU A 331 1.44 -5.18 14.04
CA LEU A 331 2.75 -4.96 13.42
C LEU A 331 3.79 -4.39 14.40
N GLY A 332 3.33 -3.68 15.42
CA GLY A 332 4.16 -2.89 16.33
C GLY A 332 4.19 -1.40 15.97
N SER A 333 4.49 -0.57 16.97
CA SER A 333 4.35 0.90 16.89
C SER A 333 5.31 1.60 15.91
N LYS A 334 6.32 0.89 15.42
CA LYS A 334 7.35 1.43 14.51
C LYS A 334 7.11 1.07 13.05
N VAL A 335 6.03 0.37 12.71
CA VAL A 335 5.76 0.02 11.31
C VAL A 335 4.95 1.15 10.65
N PRO A 336 5.43 1.74 9.53
CA PRO A 336 4.67 2.71 8.75
C PRO A 336 3.38 2.10 8.20
N ILE A 337 2.31 2.90 8.22
CA ILE A 337 0.98 2.48 7.73
C ILE A 337 0.52 3.44 6.65
N TRP A 338 0.26 2.91 5.45
CA TRP A 338 -0.26 3.65 4.30
C TRP A 338 -1.56 3.01 3.82
N LEU A 339 -2.68 3.71 4.02
CA LEU A 339 -3.99 3.18 3.64
C LEU A 339 -4.36 3.56 2.22
N TYR A 340 -5.07 2.67 1.53
CA TYR A 340 -5.72 3.00 0.27
C TYR A 340 -7.08 3.64 0.51
N PHE A 341 -7.36 4.66 -0.29
CA PHE A 341 -8.65 5.32 -0.38
C PHE A 341 -9.17 5.27 -1.80
N ASP A 342 -10.48 5.39 -1.93
CA ASP A 342 -11.16 5.38 -3.21
C ASP A 342 -11.00 6.74 -3.91
N GLY A 343 -10.13 6.79 -4.91
CA GLY A 343 -9.92 7.99 -5.73
C GLY A 343 -10.85 8.09 -6.93
N ASN A 344 -11.59 7.03 -7.23
CA ASN A 344 -12.40 6.89 -8.45
C ASN A 344 -13.91 6.95 -8.19
N GLY A 345 -14.32 6.80 -6.93
CA GLY A 345 -15.73 6.73 -6.54
C GLY A 345 -16.35 5.36 -6.81
N TYR A 346 -15.57 4.27 -6.73
CA TYR A 346 -16.10 2.90 -6.75
C TYR A 346 -17.19 2.67 -5.71
N ALA A 347 -17.01 3.19 -4.49
CA ALA A 347 -17.96 3.12 -3.40
C ALA A 347 -18.98 4.28 -3.39
N LYS A 348 -18.92 5.19 -4.38
CA LYS A 348 -19.81 6.34 -4.45
C LYS A 348 -21.21 5.91 -4.92
N PRO A 349 -22.28 6.21 -4.15
CA PRO A 349 -23.63 6.03 -4.64
C PRO A 349 -23.91 6.83 -5.92
N SER A 350 -24.79 6.32 -6.78
CA SER A 350 -25.12 6.98 -8.05
C SER A 350 -25.78 8.35 -7.88
N ASP A 351 -26.50 8.57 -6.79
CA ASP A 351 -27.23 9.79 -6.45
C ASP A 351 -26.39 10.82 -5.67
N MET A 352 -25.16 10.48 -5.30
CA MET A 352 -24.25 11.36 -4.56
C MET A 352 -23.32 12.13 -5.52
N THR A 353 -23.13 13.42 -5.25
CA THR A 353 -22.16 14.24 -5.99
C THR A 353 -20.72 13.84 -5.66
N PRO A 354 -19.76 14.00 -6.59
CA PRO A 354 -18.34 13.79 -6.30
C PRO A 354 -17.84 14.59 -5.08
N ALA A 355 -18.24 15.85 -4.95
CA ALA A 355 -17.82 16.71 -3.85
C ALA A 355 -18.32 16.20 -2.49
N ASP A 356 -19.58 15.76 -2.38
CA ASP A 356 -20.11 15.22 -1.13
C ASP A 356 -19.48 13.88 -0.76
N TYR A 357 -19.20 13.05 -1.77
CA TYR A 357 -18.46 11.81 -1.57
C TYR A 357 -17.05 12.06 -1.03
N LEU A 358 -16.35 13.02 -1.61
CA LEU A 358 -14.97 13.33 -1.23
C LEU A 358 -14.87 14.03 0.13
N LYS A 359 -15.94 14.63 0.67
CA LYS A 359 -15.98 15.04 2.09
C LYS A 359 -15.79 13.82 3.01
N ILE A 360 -16.41 12.69 2.66
CA ILE A 360 -16.26 11.44 3.40
C ILE A 360 -14.82 10.93 3.29
N VAL A 361 -14.27 10.87 2.07
CA VAL A 361 -12.88 10.43 1.83
C VAL A 361 -11.87 11.32 2.56
N LYS A 362 -12.07 12.65 2.54
CA LYS A 362 -11.25 13.60 3.30
C LYS A 362 -11.31 13.30 4.81
N CYS A 363 -12.50 13.08 5.36
CA CYS A 363 -12.66 12.71 6.77
C CYS A 363 -11.92 11.41 7.10
N GLN A 364 -12.01 10.38 6.25
CA GLN A 364 -11.29 9.11 6.42
C GLN A 364 -9.77 9.30 6.44
N ILE A 365 -9.23 10.09 5.49
CA ILE A 365 -7.80 10.39 5.39
C ILE A 365 -7.29 11.04 6.67
N TYR A 366 -7.92 12.12 7.11
CA TYR A 366 -7.47 12.83 8.32
C TYR A 366 -7.70 12.02 9.60
N THR A 367 -8.75 11.20 9.64
CA THR A 367 -8.96 10.23 10.73
C THR A 367 -7.81 9.22 10.77
N SER A 368 -7.39 8.66 9.63
CA SER A 368 -6.24 7.74 9.59
C SER A 368 -4.94 8.43 10.05
N ILE A 369 -4.73 9.70 9.68
CA ILE A 369 -3.56 10.51 10.08
C ILE A 369 -3.55 10.76 11.59
N ILE A 370 -4.71 11.09 12.20
CA ILE A 370 -4.85 11.25 13.65
C ILE A 370 -4.43 9.98 14.39
N HIS A 371 -4.74 8.81 13.82
CA HIS A 371 -4.36 7.50 14.37
C HIS A 371 -2.93 7.08 14.02
N GLY A 372 -2.21 7.87 13.22
CA GLY A 372 -0.79 7.69 12.94
C GLY A 372 -0.47 7.00 11.61
N ALA A 373 -1.38 7.04 10.63
CA ALA A 373 -1.01 6.74 9.25
C ALA A 373 0.03 7.76 8.76
N THR A 374 1.04 7.26 8.04
CA THR A 374 2.16 8.06 7.51
C THR A 374 2.12 8.13 5.98
N GLY A 375 0.98 7.77 5.40
CA GLY A 375 0.75 7.84 3.97
C GLY A 375 -0.66 7.49 3.57
N VAL A 376 -1.02 7.95 2.37
CA VAL A 376 -2.29 7.68 1.70
C VAL A 376 -2.02 7.27 0.26
N LEU A 377 -2.69 6.21 -0.17
CA LEU A 377 -2.64 5.72 -1.54
C LEU A 377 -4.04 5.80 -2.14
N PHE A 378 -4.13 5.93 -3.45
CA PHE A 378 -5.42 5.98 -4.15
C PHE A 378 -5.49 4.89 -5.20
N TRP A 379 -6.59 4.14 -5.18
CA TRP A 379 -6.95 3.32 -6.32
C TRP A 379 -7.76 4.17 -7.30
N ASN A 380 -7.35 4.12 -8.56
CA ASN A 380 -8.00 4.79 -9.68
C ASN A 380 -8.08 3.78 -10.83
N ASP A 381 -9.20 3.74 -11.57
CA ASP A 381 -9.35 2.83 -12.69
C ASP A 381 -8.75 3.41 -13.99
N TRP A 382 -8.91 2.65 -15.09
CA TRP A 382 -8.51 3.07 -16.45
C TRP A 382 -9.61 3.84 -17.20
N SER A 383 -10.80 3.97 -16.61
CA SER A 383 -12.02 4.46 -17.23
C SER A 383 -12.25 5.96 -16.97
N LYS A 384 -13.19 6.56 -17.71
CA LYS A 384 -13.19 7.97 -18.14
C LYS A 384 -14.11 8.90 -17.32
N THR A 385 -14.30 8.68 -16.02
CA THR A 385 -15.01 9.64 -15.16
C THR A 385 -14.02 10.35 -14.23
N PRO A 386 -13.23 11.31 -14.75
CA PRO A 386 -12.25 12.02 -13.94
C PRO A 386 -12.93 12.94 -12.93
N GLU A 387 -14.26 13.04 -12.86
CA GLU A 387 -14.96 13.98 -11.98
C GLU A 387 -14.58 13.77 -10.51
N VAL A 388 -14.54 12.52 -10.03
CA VAL A 388 -14.10 12.23 -8.67
C VAL A 388 -12.60 12.51 -8.51
N PHE A 389 -11.77 12.10 -9.47
CA PHE A 389 -10.33 12.34 -9.41
C PHE A 389 -9.97 13.83 -9.47
N ASP A 390 -10.67 14.61 -10.28
CA ASP A 390 -10.44 16.04 -10.49
C ASP A 390 -10.85 16.84 -9.25
N GLU A 391 -11.93 16.43 -8.58
CA GLU A 391 -12.34 16.98 -7.27
C GLU A 391 -11.44 16.49 -6.12
N LEU A 392 -10.77 15.34 -6.27
CA LEU A 392 -9.77 14.84 -5.31
C LEU A 392 -8.49 15.69 -5.32
N VAL A 393 -8.05 16.17 -6.49
CA VAL A 393 -6.78 16.93 -6.63
C VAL A 393 -6.69 18.16 -5.70
N PRO A 394 -7.73 19.02 -5.58
CA PRO A 394 -7.75 20.10 -4.60
C PRO A 394 -7.58 19.63 -3.15
N ILE A 395 -8.21 18.53 -2.76
CA ILE A 395 -8.09 17.96 -1.41
C ILE A 395 -6.66 17.48 -1.16
N MET A 396 -6.01 16.91 -2.18
CA MET A 396 -4.61 16.50 -2.08
C MET A 396 -3.63 17.68 -2.07
N SER A 397 -3.97 18.78 -2.74
CA SER A 397 -3.22 20.04 -2.58
C SER A 397 -3.33 20.57 -1.15
N GLU A 398 -4.53 20.58 -0.56
CA GLU A 398 -4.74 20.95 0.84
C GLU A 398 -3.96 20.04 1.81
N LEU A 399 -3.95 18.72 1.54
CA LEU A 399 -3.15 17.79 2.33
C LEU A 399 -1.65 18.13 2.27
N ASN A 400 -1.13 18.45 1.07
CA ASN A 400 0.25 18.87 0.88
C ASN A 400 0.59 20.14 1.67
N ASP A 401 -0.30 21.14 1.65
CA ASP A 401 -0.13 22.39 2.41
C ASP A 401 -0.04 22.14 3.93
N ASN A 402 -0.75 21.12 4.41
CA ASN A 402 -0.76 20.73 5.82
C ASN A 402 0.34 19.73 6.23
N LEU A 403 1.18 19.24 5.31
CA LEU A 403 2.22 18.24 5.64
C LEU A 403 3.22 18.73 6.68
N SER A 404 3.49 20.04 6.72
CA SER A 404 4.37 20.64 7.73
C SER A 404 3.84 20.46 9.16
N ILE A 405 2.52 20.39 9.33
CA ILE A 405 1.84 20.13 10.61
C ILE A 405 1.74 18.63 10.86
N ILE A 406 1.31 17.86 9.85
CA ILE A 406 1.05 16.41 9.96
C ILE A 406 2.31 15.65 10.37
N LYS A 407 3.47 16.06 9.85
CA LYS A 407 4.78 15.44 10.12
C LYS A 407 5.35 15.75 11.50
N LEU A 408 4.78 16.69 12.26
CA LEU A 408 5.23 16.98 13.62
C LEU A 408 4.94 15.80 14.56
N ASN A 409 5.61 15.80 15.70
CA ASN A 409 5.39 14.78 16.73
C ASN A 409 3.96 14.84 17.25
N THR A 410 3.40 13.67 17.54
CA THR A 410 2.11 13.58 18.24
C THR A 410 2.35 13.79 19.74
N LEU A 411 1.79 14.85 20.29
CA LEU A 411 1.86 15.16 21.72
C LEU A 411 0.70 14.50 22.48
N GLU A 412 -0.50 14.56 21.91
CA GLU A 412 -1.73 14.03 22.50
C GLU A 412 -2.62 13.42 21.40
N LYS A 413 -3.35 12.36 21.74
CA LYS A 413 -4.41 11.75 20.91
C LYS A 413 -5.63 11.53 21.81
N MET A 414 -6.79 11.98 21.35
CA MET A 414 -8.08 11.80 22.03
C MET A 414 -9.07 11.22 21.02
N THR A 415 -9.75 10.15 21.41
CA THR A 415 -10.74 9.45 20.58
C THR A 415 -11.94 9.11 21.44
N ASP A 416 -13.12 9.59 21.05
CA ASP A 416 -14.38 9.31 21.73
C ASP A 416 -15.50 9.17 20.70
N GLY A 417 -15.96 7.93 20.48
CA GLY A 417 -16.91 7.62 19.42
C GLY A 417 -16.42 8.10 18.06
N ASP A 418 -17.20 8.97 17.43
CA ASP A 418 -16.90 9.58 16.12
C ASP A 418 -15.99 10.83 16.20
N GLN A 419 -15.57 11.24 17.40
CA GLN A 419 -14.65 12.35 17.59
C GLN A 419 -13.21 11.84 17.64
N HIS A 420 -12.38 12.33 16.72
CA HIS A 420 -10.96 12.02 16.69
C HIS A 420 -10.14 13.30 16.71
N VAL A 421 -9.16 13.39 17.61
CA VAL A 421 -8.34 14.59 17.79
C VAL A 421 -6.89 14.20 18.04
N THR A 422 -5.95 14.90 17.42
CA THR A 422 -4.54 14.88 17.81
C THR A 422 -3.99 16.29 17.97
N ILE A 423 -3.06 16.45 18.92
CA ILE A 423 -2.24 17.64 19.08
C ILE A 423 -0.84 17.34 18.55
N LYS A 424 -0.39 18.15 17.60
CA LYS A 424 0.90 18.06 16.90
C LYS A 424 1.82 19.20 17.31
N GLY A 425 3.11 18.93 17.52
CA GLY A 425 4.08 19.99 17.82
C GLY A 425 5.33 19.53 18.55
N GLU A 426 6.07 20.48 19.09
CA GLU A 426 7.18 20.24 20.01
C GLU A 426 6.76 20.50 21.47
N LYS A 427 7.48 19.94 22.44
CA LYS A 427 7.23 20.19 23.86
C LYS A 427 7.31 21.67 24.22
N ARG A 428 8.19 22.41 23.54
CA ARG A 428 8.34 23.87 23.65
C ARG A 428 8.26 24.45 22.24
N GLY A 429 7.11 24.97 21.85
CA GLY A 429 6.91 25.50 20.51
C GLY A 429 5.44 25.64 20.16
N LYS A 430 5.17 25.98 18.90
CA LYS A 430 3.83 26.01 18.34
C LYS A 430 3.20 24.63 18.41
N LYS A 431 1.94 24.59 18.80
CA LYS A 431 1.11 23.39 18.79
C LYS A 431 0.01 23.57 17.77
N TYR A 432 -0.41 22.46 17.20
CA TYR A 432 -1.48 22.42 16.21
C TYR A 432 -2.47 21.34 16.62
N ILE A 433 -3.73 21.55 16.29
CA ILE A 433 -4.78 20.55 16.44
C ILE A 433 -5.17 20.05 15.06
N ILE A 434 -5.38 18.74 14.95
CA ILE A 434 -6.08 18.11 13.82
C ILE A 434 -7.25 17.34 14.45
N ALA A 435 -8.47 17.61 14.00
CA ALA A 435 -9.67 16.97 14.50
C ALA A 435 -10.60 16.55 13.36
N THR A 436 -11.29 15.43 13.54
CA THR A 436 -12.33 14.95 12.62
C THR A 436 -13.59 14.52 13.38
N ASN A 437 -14.72 14.63 12.69
CA ASN A 437 -15.99 14.03 13.07
C ASN A 437 -16.36 12.95 12.04
N THR A 438 -16.30 11.67 12.40
CA THR A 438 -16.63 10.57 11.48
C THR A 438 -18.13 10.28 11.36
N SER A 439 -18.97 10.94 12.16
CA SER A 439 -20.42 10.87 12.02
C SER A 439 -20.85 11.50 10.71
N LYS A 440 -21.80 10.84 10.04
CA LYS A 440 -22.45 11.34 8.83
C LYS A 440 -23.67 12.22 9.12
N THR A 441 -24.12 12.25 10.36
CA THR A 441 -25.41 12.84 10.75
C THR A 441 -25.29 13.85 11.88
N ASP A 442 -24.42 13.58 12.85
CA ASP A 442 -24.39 14.32 14.11
C ASP A 442 -23.23 15.30 14.15
N SER A 443 -23.48 16.49 14.70
CA SER A 443 -22.42 17.43 15.06
C SER A 443 -21.83 17.04 16.41
N LEU A 444 -20.52 17.16 16.56
CA LEU A 444 -19.80 16.83 17.79
C LEU A 444 -19.14 18.08 18.37
N SER A 445 -19.17 18.21 19.69
CA SER A 445 -18.54 19.33 20.41
C SER A 445 -17.40 18.84 21.28
N PHE A 446 -16.27 19.54 21.27
CA PHE A 446 -15.16 19.26 22.16
C PHE A 446 -14.49 20.53 22.66
N THR A 447 -13.83 20.41 23.80
CA THR A 447 -13.12 21.52 24.45
C THR A 447 -11.67 21.55 23.97
N LEU A 448 -11.25 22.69 23.42
CA LEU A 448 -9.86 22.98 23.10
C LEU A 448 -9.04 23.16 24.39
N PRO A 449 -7.71 22.97 24.37
CA PRO A 449 -6.86 23.16 25.55
C PRO A 449 -7.02 24.52 26.26
N ALA A 450 -7.39 25.57 25.52
CA ALA A 450 -7.67 26.92 26.05
C ALA A 450 -9.07 27.06 26.71
N GLY A 451 -9.85 25.97 26.81
CA GLY A 451 -11.20 25.96 27.40
C GLY A 451 -12.33 26.34 26.43
N ASN A 452 -12.01 26.82 25.22
CA ASN A 452 -13.01 27.15 24.20
C ASN A 452 -13.66 25.88 23.62
N MET A 453 -14.97 25.91 23.42
CA MET A 453 -15.69 24.82 22.77
C MET A 453 -15.63 24.96 21.26
N LYS A 454 -15.27 23.89 20.55
CA LYS A 454 -15.33 23.76 19.10
C LYS A 454 -16.41 22.75 18.75
N VAL A 455 -17.28 23.11 17.81
CA VAL A 455 -18.27 22.21 17.21
C VAL A 455 -17.79 21.83 15.81
N LEU A 456 -17.78 20.53 15.52
CA LEU A 456 -17.54 19.96 14.21
C LEU A 456 -18.87 19.49 13.63
N SER A 457 -19.16 19.97 12.42
CA SER A 457 -20.23 19.46 11.58
C SER A 457 -19.96 17.99 11.22
N PRO A 458 -20.97 17.21 10.78
CA PRO A 458 -20.75 15.87 10.26
C PRO A 458 -19.66 15.85 9.19
N LEU A 459 -18.73 14.90 9.27
CA LEU A 459 -17.61 14.74 8.34
C LEU A 459 -16.62 15.92 8.28
N GLU A 460 -16.72 16.90 9.20
CA GLU A 460 -15.81 18.05 9.21
C GLU A 460 -14.39 17.62 9.61
N VAL A 461 -13.41 18.15 8.89
CA VAL A 461 -11.99 18.13 9.26
C VAL A 461 -11.59 19.53 9.69
N TYR A 462 -10.98 19.64 10.86
CA TYR A 462 -10.51 20.90 11.43
C TYR A 462 -9.01 20.84 11.73
N ILE A 463 -8.28 21.83 11.22
CA ILE A 463 -6.85 21.99 11.46
C ILE A 463 -6.59 23.44 11.86
N ALA A 464 -5.88 23.66 12.96
CA ALA A 464 -5.54 25.01 13.42
C ALA A 464 -4.28 25.05 14.29
N GLU A 465 -3.64 26.21 14.35
CA GLU A 465 -2.67 26.53 15.38
C GLU A 465 -3.39 26.73 16.73
N LEU A 466 -2.88 26.11 17.79
CA LEU A 466 -3.35 26.32 19.16
C LEU A 466 -2.59 27.52 19.75
N HIS A 467 -3.34 28.54 20.15
CA HIS A 467 -2.82 29.74 20.81
C HIS A 467 -2.59 29.52 22.31
#